data_AF-A0A2W5YRP4-F1
#
_entry.id   AF-A0A2W5YRP4-F1
#
_cell.length_a   1.000
_cell.length_b   1.000
_cell.length_c   1.000
_cell.angle_alpha   90.00
_cell.angle_beta   90.00
_cell.angle_gamma   90.00
#
_symmetry.space_group_name_H-M   'P 1'
#
loop_
_entity.id
_entity.type
_entity.pdbx_description
1 polymer ?
#
loop_
_entity_poly.entity_id
_entity_poly.type
_entity_poly.pdbx_seq_one_letter_code
_entity_poly.pdbx_strand_id
1 'polypeptide(L)'
;MNKLKIFSCAGAVALTGLVGIGWAFGATDSIRPHPFRHFLFGKIAELGVSDSQRQQIRAVLRESRPTLQPLVAQHVRERRALRKTIHTVPVNEAAIRAQAARVAQVEADLNVRRAFISERIRAVLTPEQVEKLKQLAAGFDARVDDILARINDKIAEE
;
A
#
# COMPACT_ATOMS: atom_id res chain seq x y z
N MET A 1 1.55 12.32 -29.00
CA MET A 1 0.24 12.14 -28.32
C MET A 1 0.49 11.46 -26.97
N ASN A 2 0.91 12.26 -25.98
CA ASN A 2 1.37 11.78 -24.66
C ASN A 2 0.18 11.46 -23.76
N LYS A 3 0.06 10.22 -23.29
CA LYS A 3 -0.93 9.81 -22.30
C LYS A 3 -0.35 9.98 -20.89
N LEU A 4 -0.51 11.18 -20.36
CA LEU A 4 -0.27 11.52 -18.95
C LEU A 4 -1.23 10.68 -18.08
N LYS A 5 -0.68 9.88 -17.16
CA LYS A 5 -1.46 9.13 -16.16
C LYS A 5 -1.04 9.61 -14.78
N ILE A 6 -1.74 10.63 -14.28
CA ILE A 6 -1.62 11.14 -12.92
C ILE A 6 -2.30 10.12 -11.99
N PHE A 7 -1.51 9.45 -11.15
CA PHE A 7 -2.04 8.76 -9.98
C PHE A 7 -1.74 9.63 -8.76
N SER A 8 -2.77 10.33 -8.29
CA SER A 8 -2.81 10.86 -6.93
C SER A 8 -2.86 9.67 -5.96
N CYS A 9 -1.77 9.48 -5.21
CA CYS A 9 -1.80 8.74 -3.96
C CYS A 9 -1.39 9.74 -2.88
N ALA A 10 -2.40 10.37 -2.28
CA ALA A 10 -2.25 11.05 -1.00
C ALA A 10 -1.61 10.11 0.03
N GLY A 11 -0.71 10.68 0.83
CA GLY A 11 0.23 9.97 1.68
C GLY A 11 -0.38 8.99 2.68
N ALA A 12 0.32 7.86 2.83
CA ALA A 12 0.46 7.05 4.03
C ALA A 12 1.23 5.76 3.65
N VAL A 13 2.51 5.87 3.33
CA VAL A 13 3.35 4.69 2.95
C VAL A 13 4.59 4.64 3.85
N ALA A 14 4.36 4.51 5.15
CA ALA A 14 5.43 4.21 6.08
C ALA A 14 5.47 2.71 6.45
N LEU A 15 4.35 2.08 6.76
CA LEU A 15 4.29 0.63 7.08
C LEU A 15 2.92 -0.01 6.79
N THR A 16 1.90 0.79 6.50
CA THR A 16 0.58 0.32 6.07
C THR A 16 0.54 0.03 4.56
N GLY A 17 1.40 0.60 3.72
CA GLY A 17 1.33 0.39 2.26
C GLY A 17 1.91 -0.92 1.72
N LEU A 18 2.75 -1.63 2.50
CA LEU A 18 3.54 -2.77 1.98
C LEU A 18 2.93 -4.16 2.18
N VAL A 19 1.86 -4.29 2.98
CA VAL A 19 0.98 -5.48 2.94
C VAL A 19 -0.09 -5.29 1.86
N GLY A 20 0.30 -4.72 0.72
CA GLY A 20 -0.51 -4.65 -0.47
C GLY A 20 -0.48 -5.99 -1.19
N ILE A 21 -1.38 -6.91 -0.80
CA ILE A 21 -1.95 -8.06 -1.53
C ILE A 21 -0.97 -9.11 -2.13
N GLY A 22 0.17 -8.71 -2.70
CA GLY A 22 1.11 -9.59 -3.41
C GLY A 22 1.86 -10.58 -2.53
N TRP A 23 2.20 -10.22 -1.29
CA TRP A 23 2.95 -11.13 -0.40
C TRP A 23 2.10 -12.26 0.18
N ALA A 24 0.78 -12.07 0.29
CA ALA A 24 -0.11 -13.04 0.96
C ALA A 24 -0.87 -13.97 0.00
N PHE A 25 -0.92 -13.67 -1.31
CA PHE A 25 -1.84 -14.35 -2.23
C PHE A 25 -1.24 -14.85 -3.55
N GLY A 26 0.07 -14.77 -3.78
CA GLY A 26 0.67 -15.37 -4.99
C GLY A 26 0.08 -14.85 -6.31
N ALA A 27 -0.53 -13.65 -6.30
CA ALA A 27 -1.03 -13.00 -7.49
C ALA A 27 0.12 -12.23 -8.16
N THR A 28 1.08 -12.99 -8.68
CA THR A 28 2.04 -12.49 -9.66
C THR A 28 1.35 -12.52 -11.02
N ASP A 29 0.55 -11.50 -11.32
CA ASP A 29 0.42 -11.10 -12.72
C ASP A 29 -0.14 -9.68 -12.82
N SER A 30 0.55 -8.85 -13.62
CA SER A 30 0.18 -7.49 -14.07
C SER A 30 0.50 -6.25 -13.21
N ILE A 31 1.47 -6.28 -12.29
CA ILE A 31 2.05 -5.04 -11.73
C ILE A 31 3.51 -4.94 -12.19
N ARG A 32 3.78 -4.12 -13.21
CA ARG A 32 5.16 -3.71 -13.54
C ARG A 32 5.83 -3.25 -12.24
N PRO A 33 7.03 -3.72 -11.89
CA PRO A 33 7.67 -3.30 -10.65
C PRO A 33 7.93 -1.80 -10.75
N HIS A 34 7.17 -1.00 -10.01
CA HIS A 34 7.48 0.40 -9.84
C HIS A 34 8.90 0.50 -9.24
N PRO A 35 9.77 1.41 -9.72
CA PRO A 35 11.13 1.58 -9.19
C PRO A 35 11.13 1.79 -7.68
N PHE A 36 10.08 2.43 -7.16
CA PHE A 36 9.83 2.58 -5.72
C PHE A 36 9.69 1.24 -4.98
N ARG A 37 9.02 0.23 -5.57
CA ARG A 37 8.86 -1.10 -4.97
C ARG A 37 10.19 -1.86 -4.89
N HIS A 38 11.03 -1.78 -5.92
CA HIS A 38 12.35 -2.43 -5.90
C HIS A 38 13.25 -1.80 -4.83
N PHE A 39 13.26 -0.46 -4.75
CA PHE A 39 13.98 0.27 -3.71
C PHE A 39 13.48 -0.07 -2.29
N LEU A 40 12.16 -0.10 -2.08
CA LEU A 40 11.53 -0.53 -0.82
C LEU A 40 11.97 -1.94 -0.40
N PHE A 41 11.91 -2.92 -1.31
CA PHE A 41 12.29 -4.30 -0.99
C PHE A 41 13.78 -4.47 -0.72
N GLY A 42 14.64 -3.75 -1.44
CA GLY A 42 16.08 -3.71 -1.16
C GLY A 42 16.36 -3.16 0.24
N LYS A 43 15.72 -2.05 0.61
CA LYS A 43 15.91 -1.42 1.92
C LYS A 43 15.36 -2.22 3.09
N ILE A 44 14.28 -2.95 2.90
CA ILE A 44 13.73 -3.86 3.91
C ILE A 44 14.61 -5.11 4.05
N ALA A 45 15.23 -5.59 2.98
CA ALA A 45 16.21 -6.68 3.08
C ALA A 45 17.43 -6.28 3.94
N GLU A 46 17.79 -4.99 3.97
CA GLU A 46 18.84 -4.44 4.82
C GLU A 46 18.49 -4.43 6.33
N LEU A 47 17.27 -4.78 6.75
CA LEU A 47 16.91 -4.84 8.17
C LEU A 47 17.69 -5.90 8.96
N GLY A 48 18.36 -6.82 8.29
CA GLY A 48 19.15 -7.85 8.95
C GLY A 48 18.29 -8.81 9.78
N VAL A 49 17.07 -9.09 9.33
CA VAL A 49 16.19 -10.07 10.00
C VAL A 49 16.79 -11.47 9.93
N SER A 50 16.96 -12.09 11.09
CA SER A 50 17.46 -13.46 11.22
C SER A 50 16.47 -14.49 10.66
N ASP A 51 16.92 -15.72 10.44
CA ASP A 51 16.04 -16.78 9.95
C ASP A 51 14.92 -17.13 10.94
N SER A 52 15.20 -17.07 12.25
CA SER A 52 14.19 -17.26 13.29
C SER A 52 13.15 -16.14 13.27
N GLN A 53 13.56 -14.87 13.12
CA GLN A 53 12.64 -13.74 12.97
C GLN A 53 11.79 -13.87 11.69
N ARG A 54 12.39 -14.29 10.56
CA ARG A 54 11.66 -14.54 9.31
C ARG A 54 10.60 -15.64 9.47
N GLN A 55 10.88 -16.68 10.24
CA GLN A 55 9.91 -17.74 10.52
C GLN A 55 8.74 -17.21 11.36
N GLN A 56 9.03 -16.44 12.41
CA GLN A 56 8.00 -15.82 13.27
C GLN A 56 7.13 -14.82 12.50
N ILE A 57 7.73 -13.96 11.66
CA ILE A 57 7.00 -13.03 10.80
C ILE A 57 6.07 -13.80 9.83
N ARG A 58 6.56 -14.90 9.22
CA ARG A 58 5.74 -15.75 8.36
C ARG A 58 4.56 -16.39 9.11
N ALA A 59 4.76 -16.78 10.38
CA ALA A 59 3.68 -17.29 11.21
C ALA A 59 2.60 -16.22 11.46
N VAL A 60 3.01 -15.01 11.89
CA VAL A 60 2.10 -13.86 12.08
C VAL A 60 1.27 -13.59 10.82
N LEU A 61 1.91 -13.57 9.65
CA LEU A 61 1.21 -13.34 8.38
C LEU A 61 0.23 -14.47 8.03
N ARG A 62 0.63 -15.73 8.27
CA ARG A 62 -0.22 -16.91 8.03
C ARG A 62 -1.47 -16.89 8.90
N GLU A 63 -1.30 -16.60 10.19
CA GLU A 63 -2.40 -16.49 11.15
C GLU A 63 -3.34 -15.33 10.85
N SER A 64 -2.81 -14.24 10.29
CA SER A 64 -3.61 -13.06 9.94
C SER A 64 -4.39 -13.23 8.64
N ARG A 65 -3.99 -14.19 7.79
CA ARG A 65 -4.57 -14.42 6.45
C ARG A 65 -6.10 -14.59 6.45
N PRO A 66 -6.73 -15.38 7.34
CA PRO A 66 -8.18 -15.57 7.33
C PRO A 66 -8.96 -14.28 7.59
N THR A 67 -8.39 -13.35 8.38
CA THR A 67 -9.02 -12.05 8.66
C THR A 67 -8.79 -11.03 7.55
N LEU A 68 -7.67 -11.13 6.83
CA LEU A 68 -7.32 -10.21 5.75
C LEU A 68 -7.93 -10.59 4.39
N GLN A 69 -8.01 -11.87 4.06
CA GLN A 69 -8.45 -12.33 2.75
C GLN A 69 -9.83 -11.77 2.36
N PRO A 70 -10.86 -11.80 3.22
CA PRO A 70 -12.18 -11.31 2.86
C PRO A 70 -12.17 -9.80 2.59
N LEU A 71 -11.46 -9.03 3.41
CA LEU A 71 -11.33 -7.57 3.25
C LEU A 71 -10.60 -7.22 1.95
N VAL A 72 -9.53 -7.95 1.61
CA VAL A 72 -8.82 -7.77 0.34
C VAL A 72 -9.72 -8.08 -0.85
N ALA A 73 -10.45 -9.20 -0.80
CA ALA A 73 -11.38 -9.58 -1.87
C ALA A 73 -12.49 -8.52 -2.03
N GLN A 74 -13.03 -8.02 -0.92
CA GLN A 74 -13.99 -6.94 -0.91
C GLN A 74 -13.42 -5.66 -1.51
N HIS A 75 -12.24 -5.23 -1.10
CA HIS A 75 -11.60 -4.04 -1.64
C HIS A 75 -11.41 -4.12 -3.16
N VAL A 76 -10.94 -5.27 -3.67
CA VAL A 76 -10.80 -5.51 -5.12
C VAL A 76 -12.15 -5.42 -5.83
N ARG A 77 -13.22 -6.02 -5.26
CA ARG A 77 -14.57 -5.91 -5.83
C ARG A 77 -15.04 -4.46 -5.88
N GLU A 78 -14.93 -3.71 -4.78
CA GLU A 78 -15.38 -2.32 -4.72
C GLU A 78 -14.58 -1.41 -5.65
N ARG A 79 -13.27 -1.63 -5.80
CA ARG A 79 -12.44 -0.90 -6.78
C ARG A 79 -12.82 -1.21 -8.23
N ARG A 80 -13.18 -2.46 -8.53
CA ARG A 80 -13.68 -2.86 -9.86
C ARG A 80 -15.04 -2.22 -10.12
N ALA A 81 -15.93 -2.19 -9.13
CA ALA A 81 -17.22 -1.51 -9.23
C ALA A 81 -17.04 -0.01 -9.46
N LEU A 82 -16.18 0.67 -8.68
CA LEU A 82 -15.87 2.08 -8.88
C LEU A 82 -15.39 2.39 -10.30
N ARG A 83 -14.48 1.58 -10.83
CA ARG A 83 -14.00 1.72 -12.21
C ARG A 83 -15.15 1.65 -13.21
N LYS A 84 -16.06 0.69 -13.05
CA LYS A 84 -17.25 0.57 -13.92
C LYS A 84 -18.16 1.79 -13.79
N THR A 85 -18.41 2.26 -12.57
CA THR A 85 -19.27 3.44 -12.31
C THR A 85 -18.70 4.71 -12.95
N ILE A 86 -17.38 4.92 -12.90
CA ILE A 86 -16.71 6.07 -13.52
C ILE A 86 -16.84 6.06 -15.06
N HIS A 87 -16.87 4.88 -15.68
CA HIS A 87 -17.02 4.75 -17.14
C HIS A 87 -18.48 4.73 -17.61
N THR A 88 -19.46 4.92 -16.72
CA THR A 88 -20.87 4.97 -17.10
C THR A 88 -21.18 6.30 -17.80
N VAL A 89 -21.98 6.24 -18.87
CA VAL A 89 -22.44 7.40 -19.64
C VAL A 89 -23.97 7.38 -19.68
N PRO A 90 -24.67 8.48 -19.33
CA PRO A 90 -24.12 9.75 -18.86
C PRO A 90 -23.44 9.64 -17.49
N VAL A 91 -22.58 10.62 -17.16
CA VAL A 91 -21.89 10.67 -15.86
C VAL A 91 -22.91 10.80 -14.73
N ASN A 92 -22.77 9.95 -13.72
CA ASN A 92 -23.56 10.02 -12.49
C ASN A 92 -22.64 10.28 -11.29
N GLU A 93 -22.49 11.55 -10.92
CA GLU A 93 -21.61 11.97 -9.82
C GLU A 93 -22.00 11.32 -8.49
N ALA A 94 -23.31 11.27 -8.17
CA ALA A 94 -23.80 10.69 -6.92
C ALA A 94 -23.42 9.21 -6.80
N ALA A 95 -23.55 8.45 -7.89
CA ALA A 95 -23.16 7.04 -7.93
C ALA A 95 -21.64 6.85 -7.75
N ILE A 96 -20.83 7.72 -8.38
CA ILE A 96 -19.37 7.71 -8.24
C ILE A 96 -18.97 7.96 -6.78
N ARG A 97 -19.51 9.02 -6.16
CA ARG A 97 -19.24 9.35 -4.75
C ARG A 97 -19.64 8.21 -3.81
N ALA A 98 -20.84 7.65 -4.00
CA ALA A 98 -21.32 6.53 -3.19
C ALA A 98 -20.41 5.29 -3.30
N GLN A 99 -19.95 4.95 -4.51
CA GLN A 99 -19.06 3.81 -4.71
C GLN A 99 -17.64 4.08 -4.20
N ALA A 100 -17.16 5.33 -4.27
CA ALA A 100 -15.89 5.73 -3.68
C ALA A 100 -15.91 5.63 -2.14
N ALA A 101 -17.02 6.04 -1.50
CA ALA A 101 -17.19 5.88 -0.06
C ALA A 101 -17.11 4.41 0.39
N ARG A 102 -17.69 3.49 -0.39
CA ARG A 102 -17.56 2.04 -0.13
C ARG A 102 -16.11 1.56 -0.20
N VAL A 103 -15.34 2.03 -1.18
CA VAL A 103 -13.90 1.71 -1.27
C VAL A 103 -13.17 2.21 -0.02
N ALA A 104 -13.39 3.47 0.35
CA ALA A 104 -12.73 4.10 1.49
C ALA A 104 -13.03 3.38 2.82
N GLN A 105 -14.27 2.91 3.01
CA GLN A 105 -14.64 2.17 4.21
C GLN A 105 -13.85 0.86 4.35
N VAL A 106 -13.71 0.09 3.25
CA VAL A 106 -12.91 -1.15 3.27
C VAL A 106 -11.42 -0.86 3.44
N GLU A 107 -10.92 0.26 2.91
CA GLU A 107 -9.54 0.71 3.13
C GLU A 107 -9.28 1.04 4.60
N ALA A 108 -10.23 1.67 5.30
CA ALA A 108 -10.13 1.95 6.72
C ALA A 108 -9.98 0.65 7.53
N ASP A 109 -10.84 -0.33 7.26
CA ASP A 109 -10.79 -1.65 7.93
C ASP A 109 -9.45 -2.37 7.66
N LEU A 110 -8.98 -2.34 6.41
CA LEU A 110 -7.68 -2.90 6.05
C LEU A 110 -6.53 -2.22 6.80
N ASN A 111 -6.56 -0.89 6.95
CA ASN A 111 -5.52 -0.15 7.65
C ASN A 111 -5.44 -0.52 9.13
N VAL A 112 -6.60 -0.67 9.79
CA VAL A 112 -6.67 -1.15 11.17
C VAL A 112 -6.05 -2.55 11.30
N ARG A 113 -6.39 -3.49 10.40
CA ARG A 113 -5.79 -4.83 10.42
C ARG A 113 -4.29 -4.81 10.18
N ARG A 114 -3.82 -3.95 9.27
CA ARG A 114 -2.38 -3.77 9.01
C ARG A 114 -1.65 -3.21 10.22
N ALA A 115 -2.27 -2.33 11.01
CA ALA A 115 -1.68 -1.80 12.23
C ALA A 115 -1.42 -2.93 13.26
N PHE A 116 -2.41 -3.78 13.54
CA PHE A 116 -2.25 -4.92 14.45
C PHE A 116 -1.20 -5.93 13.96
N ILE A 117 -1.15 -6.22 12.66
CA ILE A 117 -0.10 -7.09 12.11
C ILE A 117 1.28 -6.44 12.28
N SER A 118 1.38 -5.14 12.03
CA SER A 118 2.64 -4.40 12.17
C SER A 118 3.12 -4.36 13.61
N GLU A 119 2.22 -4.21 14.57
CA GLU A 119 2.52 -4.33 16.00
C GLU A 119 3.13 -5.71 16.33
N ARG A 120 2.46 -6.80 15.91
CA ARG A 120 2.97 -8.17 16.12
C ARG A 120 4.32 -8.43 15.45
N ILE A 121 4.53 -7.88 14.25
CA ILE A 121 5.82 -7.99 13.56
C ILE A 121 6.91 -7.20 14.29
N ARG A 122 6.63 -5.98 14.78
CA ARG A 122 7.61 -5.19 15.53
C ARG A 122 8.04 -5.87 16.82
N ALA A 123 7.15 -6.61 17.47
CA ALA A 123 7.48 -7.40 18.67
C ALA A 123 8.49 -8.53 18.40
N VAL A 124 8.68 -8.95 17.14
CA VAL A 124 9.68 -9.96 16.73
C VAL A 124 11.06 -9.34 16.48
N LEU A 125 11.10 -8.02 16.24
CA LEU A 125 12.31 -7.30 15.86
C LEU A 125 13.07 -6.78 17.08
N THR A 126 14.38 -6.56 16.93
CA THR A 126 15.15 -5.87 17.97
C THR A 126 14.84 -4.37 17.97
N PRO A 127 15.09 -3.65 19.07
CA PRO A 127 14.90 -2.19 19.12
C PRO A 127 15.61 -1.44 17.99
N GLU A 128 16.82 -1.86 17.64
CA GLU A 128 17.63 -1.25 16.57
C GLU A 128 17.00 -1.49 15.19
N GLN A 129 16.45 -2.68 14.96
CA GLN A 129 15.72 -3.00 13.73
C GLN A 129 14.42 -2.21 13.62
N VAL A 130 13.70 -2.02 14.73
CA VAL A 130 12.51 -1.15 14.77
C VAL A 130 12.87 0.29 14.47
N GLU A 131 14.00 0.79 15.00
CA GLU A 131 14.45 2.15 14.71
C GLU A 131 14.84 2.32 13.23
N LYS A 132 15.54 1.33 12.66
CA LYS A 132 15.83 1.30 11.22
C LYS A 132 14.55 1.30 10.38
N LEU A 133 13.50 0.58 10.79
CA LEU A 133 12.20 0.64 10.13
C LEU A 133 11.59 2.04 10.12
N LYS A 134 11.69 2.80 11.24
CA LYS A 134 11.18 4.18 11.31
C LYS A 134 11.96 5.12 10.39
N GLN A 135 13.28 4.98 10.34
CA GLN A 135 14.11 5.78 9.44
C GLN A 135 13.78 5.52 7.97
N LEU A 136 13.57 4.25 7.60
CA LEU A 136 13.12 3.89 6.26
C LEU A 136 11.76 4.54 5.94
N ALA A 137 10.80 4.45 6.87
CA ALA A 137 9.50 5.12 6.73
C ALA A 137 9.63 6.63 6.46
N ALA A 138 10.40 7.34 7.27
CA ALA A 138 10.62 8.78 7.08
C ALA A 138 11.29 9.10 5.74
N GLY A 139 12.24 8.26 5.30
CA GLY A 139 12.87 8.39 3.99
C GLY A 139 11.90 8.19 2.82
N PHE A 140 10.88 7.35 2.98
CA PHE A 140 9.83 7.20 1.98
C PHE A 140 8.93 8.43 1.91
N ASP A 141 8.53 8.99 3.06
CA ASP A 141 7.72 10.20 3.10
C ASP A 141 8.44 11.38 2.44
N ALA A 142 9.72 11.61 2.77
CA ALA A 142 10.53 12.63 2.12
C ALA A 142 10.66 12.43 0.59
N ARG A 143 10.72 11.18 0.13
CA ARG A 143 10.76 10.87 -1.32
C ARG A 143 9.43 11.18 -1.99
N VAL A 144 8.31 10.96 -1.32
CA VAL A 144 6.99 11.33 -1.83
C VAL A 144 6.89 12.85 -1.93
N ASP A 145 7.34 13.59 -0.92
CA ASP A 145 7.33 15.05 -0.91
C ASP A 145 8.17 15.63 -2.08
N ASP A 146 9.36 15.08 -2.33
CA ASP A 146 10.20 15.46 -3.49
C ASP A 146 9.49 15.20 -4.83
N ILE A 147 8.79 14.07 -4.97
CA ILE A 147 8.02 13.77 -6.18
C ILE A 147 6.85 14.77 -6.34
N LEU A 148 6.16 15.12 -5.27
CA LEU A 148 5.05 16.07 -5.29
C LEU A 148 5.52 17.47 -5.70
N ALA A 149 6.64 17.94 -5.15
CA ALA A 149 7.25 19.23 -5.51
C ALA A 149 7.56 19.29 -7.02
N ARG A 150 8.22 18.25 -7.56
CA ARG A 150 8.55 18.17 -8.99
C ARG A 150 7.34 18.14 -9.92
N ILE A 151 6.23 17.54 -9.47
CA ILE A 151 4.99 17.53 -10.25
C ILE A 151 4.40 18.94 -10.29
N ASN A 152 4.40 19.64 -9.15
CA ASN A 152 3.89 21.00 -9.06
C ASN A 152 4.68 21.96 -9.97
N ASP A 153 6.01 21.88 -9.95
CA ASP A 153 6.87 22.73 -10.78
C ASP A 153 6.60 22.50 -12.28
N LYS A 154 6.45 21.23 -12.70
CA LYS A 154 6.13 20.90 -14.10
C LYS A 154 4.76 21.37 -14.56
N ILE A 155 3.77 21.37 -13.68
CA ILE A 155 2.43 21.87 -14.01
C ILE A 155 2.43 23.40 -14.09
N ALA A 156 3.30 24.08 -13.34
CA ALA A 156 3.43 25.53 -13.39
C ALA A 156 4.21 26.02 -14.64
N GLU A 157 5.03 25.16 -15.25
CA GLU A 157 5.79 25.45 -16.47
C GLU A 157 5.00 25.19 -17.78
N GLU A 158 3.87 24.46 -17.72
CA GLU A 158 2.94 24.19 -18.85
C GLU A 158 1.77 25.19 -18.89
#